data_AF-R7G541-F1
#
_entry.id   AF-R7G541-F1
#
_cell.length_a   1.000
_cell.length_b   1.000
_cell.length_c   1.000
_cell.angle_alpha   90.00
_cell.angle_beta   90.00
_cell.angle_gamma   90.00
#
_symmetry.space_group_name_H-M   'P 1'
#
loop_
_entity.id
_entity.type
_entity.pdbx_description
1 polymer ?
#
loop_
_entity_poly.entity_id
_entity_poly.type
_entity_poly.pdbx_seq_one_letter_code
_entity_poly.pdbx_strand_id
1 'polypeptide(L)'
;MVYLLHKGLEPKLAFTIMESVRKGKGLRDEWIPEMKKHGVEDWYIESCKKIKYMFPKAHATAYVMMAIRIAWFKVHLPQYYYCMFFSIRCDAYDIQTMIQGEQAIRRRMNDIDERLRNNETKRDVSKKDKDIYNTLELALEMVLRGYFFRNIDLNRSASNEFIVDPDNDHYLIPPFTSIDGLGENVADTVVEARKHGAFLSKEDLQRRTSLSGTLIKTLESMGVLEGLQDENQMSLFG
;
A
#
# COMPACT_ATOMS: atom_id res chain seq x y z
N MET A 1 28.62 -21.36 2.32
CA MET A 1 28.93 -22.52 3.18
C MET A 1 28.82 -23.82 2.40
N VAL A 2 27.62 -24.27 2.00
CA VAL A 2 27.43 -25.58 1.33
C VAL A 2 28.38 -25.82 0.15
N TYR A 3 28.52 -24.84 -0.74
CA TYR A 3 29.48 -24.91 -1.86
C TYR A 3 30.94 -25.11 -1.40
N LEU A 4 31.39 -24.42 -0.35
CA LEU A 4 32.75 -24.54 0.18
C LEU A 4 32.97 -25.92 0.82
N LEU A 5 31.94 -26.50 1.45
CA LEU A 5 32.00 -27.88 1.95
C LEU A 5 32.14 -28.88 0.79
N HIS A 6 31.41 -28.70 -0.31
CA HIS A 6 31.56 -29.53 -1.51
C HIS A 6 32.94 -29.44 -2.15
N LYS A 7 33.61 -28.29 -2.01
CA LYS A 7 35.01 -28.10 -2.43
C LYS A 7 36.02 -28.71 -1.45
N GLY A 8 35.57 -29.24 -0.31
CA GLY A 8 36.40 -29.93 0.67
C GLY A 8 36.92 -29.06 1.80
N LEU A 9 36.49 -27.79 1.93
CA LEU A 9 36.94 -26.93 3.04
C LEU A 9 36.37 -27.44 4.37
N GLU A 10 37.19 -27.32 5.42
CA GLU A 10 36.81 -27.64 6.79
C GLU A 10 35.50 -26.95 7.23
N PRO A 11 34.55 -27.66 7.86
CA PRO A 11 33.23 -27.12 8.18
C PRO A 11 33.23 -25.81 8.96
N LYS A 12 34.12 -25.70 9.96
CA LYS A 12 34.25 -24.49 10.79
C LYS A 12 34.75 -23.29 9.98
N LEU A 13 35.69 -23.51 9.06
CA LEU A 13 36.21 -22.46 8.18
C LEU A 13 35.15 -22.03 7.16
N ALA A 14 34.48 -22.99 6.51
CA ALA A 14 33.39 -22.71 5.56
C ALA A 14 32.23 -21.94 6.19
N PHE A 15 31.89 -22.24 7.45
CA PHE A 15 30.90 -21.49 8.24
C PHE A 15 31.40 -20.07 8.55
N THR A 16 32.64 -19.92 9.02
CA THR A 16 33.22 -18.62 9.39
C THR A 16 33.31 -17.68 8.18
N ILE A 17 33.75 -18.19 7.03
CA ILE A 17 33.77 -17.46 5.76
C ILE A 17 32.36 -16.99 5.38
N MET A 18 31.37 -17.90 5.43
CA MET A 18 29.98 -17.55 5.13
C MET A 18 29.45 -16.46 6.06
N GLU A 19 29.70 -16.54 7.37
CA GLU A 19 29.28 -15.54 8.36
C GLU A 19 29.91 -14.17 8.09
N SER A 20 31.20 -14.14 7.75
CA SER A 20 31.92 -12.90 7.43
C SER A 20 31.32 -12.23 6.18
N VAL A 21 31.19 -12.99 5.10
CA VAL A 21 30.72 -12.51 3.79
C VAL A 21 29.27 -12.02 3.88
N ARG A 22 28.35 -12.77 4.51
CA ARG A 22 26.94 -12.34 4.57
C ARG A 22 26.72 -11.05 5.36
N LYS A 23 27.66 -10.68 6.24
CA LYS A 23 27.66 -9.45 7.05
C LYS A 23 28.46 -8.32 6.40
N GLY A 24 28.90 -8.49 5.15
CA GLY A 24 29.64 -7.46 4.43
C GLY A 24 31.08 -7.24 4.91
N LYS A 25 31.62 -8.16 5.72
CA LYS A 25 32.99 -8.06 6.24
C LYS A 25 34.05 -8.58 5.26
N GLY A 26 33.64 -9.11 4.11
CA GLY A 26 34.52 -9.64 3.08
C GLY A 26 35.26 -10.91 3.49
N LEU A 27 36.37 -11.18 2.79
CA LEU A 27 37.27 -12.30 3.01
C LEU A 27 38.59 -11.80 3.59
N ARG A 28 39.16 -12.55 4.55
CA ARG A 28 40.53 -12.32 5.02
C ARG A 28 41.53 -12.89 4.02
N ASP A 29 42.71 -12.29 3.96
CA ASP A 29 43.78 -12.74 3.07
C ASP A 29 44.19 -14.18 3.33
N GLU A 30 44.16 -14.62 4.61
CA GLU A 30 44.46 -16.00 5.02
C GLU A 30 43.47 -17.05 4.48
N TRP A 31 42.23 -16.67 4.15
CA TRP A 31 41.22 -17.61 3.64
C TRP A 31 41.35 -17.85 2.14
N ILE A 32 41.89 -16.88 1.39
CA ILE A 32 41.93 -16.91 -0.07
C ILE A 32 42.81 -18.07 -0.60
N PRO A 33 44.06 -18.28 -0.11
CA PRO A 33 44.88 -19.42 -0.52
C PRO A 33 44.20 -20.76 -0.23
N GLU A 34 43.52 -20.87 0.91
CA GLU A 34 42.85 -22.12 1.31
C GLU A 34 41.63 -22.42 0.42
N MET A 35 40.88 -21.39 0.04
CA MET A 35 39.81 -21.49 -0.95
C MET A 35 40.37 -21.91 -2.32
N LYS A 36 41.46 -21.31 -2.78
CA LYS A 36 42.12 -21.65 -4.06
C LYS A 36 42.67 -23.07 -4.07
N LYS A 37 43.30 -23.52 -2.98
CA LYS A 37 43.84 -24.88 -2.79
C LYS A 37 42.74 -25.94 -2.97
N HIS A 38 41.53 -25.63 -2.55
CA HIS A 38 40.34 -26.47 -2.70
C HIS A 38 39.60 -26.25 -4.04
N GLY A 39 40.22 -25.57 -5.01
CA GLY A 39 39.67 -25.37 -6.35
C GLY A 39 38.46 -24.44 -6.39
N VAL A 40 38.37 -23.46 -5.46
CA VAL A 40 37.45 -22.34 -5.58
C VAL A 40 38.01 -21.32 -6.57
N GLU A 41 37.22 -21.00 -7.59
CA GLU A 41 37.60 -20.11 -8.68
C GLU A 41 37.64 -18.63 -8.26
N ASP A 42 38.49 -17.85 -8.93
CA ASP A 42 38.73 -16.44 -8.61
C ASP A 42 37.46 -15.58 -8.66
N TRP A 43 36.56 -15.83 -9.62
CA TRP A 43 35.32 -15.06 -9.73
C TRP A 43 34.43 -15.22 -8.48
N TYR A 44 34.44 -16.40 -7.84
CA TYR A 44 33.64 -16.66 -6.64
C TYR A 44 34.23 -15.91 -5.44
N ILE A 45 35.56 -15.87 -5.33
CA ILE A 45 36.29 -15.11 -4.32
C ILE A 45 35.99 -13.61 -4.48
N GLU A 46 36.08 -13.09 -5.69
CA GLU A 46 35.78 -11.69 -5.98
C GLU A 46 34.31 -11.34 -5.78
N SER A 47 33.38 -12.27 -6.07
CA SER A 47 31.97 -12.10 -5.73
C SER A 47 31.77 -11.99 -4.20
N CYS A 48 32.40 -12.88 -3.43
CA CYS A 48 32.32 -12.84 -1.96
C CYS A 48 32.82 -11.52 -1.36
N LYS A 49 33.83 -10.88 -1.95
CA LYS A 49 34.33 -9.56 -1.50
C LYS A 49 33.35 -8.41 -1.76
N LYS A 50 32.46 -8.55 -2.74
CA LYS A 50 31.49 -7.50 -3.12
C LYS A 50 30.23 -7.50 -2.28
N ILE A 51 29.83 -8.66 -1.74
CA ILE A 51 28.61 -8.81 -0.94
C ILE A 51 28.67 -7.91 0.30
N LYS A 52 27.68 -7.03 0.44
CA LYS A 52 27.50 -6.16 1.63
C LYS A 52 26.52 -6.72 2.65
N TYR A 53 25.54 -7.47 2.17
CA TYR A 53 24.54 -8.14 2.99
C TYR A 53 23.98 -9.33 2.21
N MET A 54 23.70 -10.44 2.88
CA MET A 54 23.07 -11.61 2.25
C MET A 54 22.14 -12.34 3.22
N PHE A 55 20.94 -12.67 2.75
CA PHE A 55 19.95 -13.39 3.53
C PHE A 55 20.34 -14.86 3.76
N PRO A 56 20.01 -15.44 4.93
CA PRO A 56 19.99 -16.89 5.07
C PRO A 56 18.82 -17.49 4.28
N LYS A 57 19.00 -18.71 3.74
CA LYS A 57 17.99 -19.40 2.92
C LYS A 57 16.62 -19.47 3.60
N ALA A 58 16.58 -19.71 4.91
CA ALA A 58 15.33 -19.78 5.67
C ALA A 58 14.52 -18.47 5.61
N HIS A 59 15.19 -17.32 5.72
CA HIS A 59 14.53 -16.02 5.65
C HIS A 59 13.97 -15.75 4.25
N ALA A 60 14.78 -15.98 3.20
CA ALA A 60 14.32 -15.87 1.83
C ALA A 60 13.13 -16.80 1.55
N THR A 61 13.18 -18.03 2.03
CA THR A 61 12.08 -19.01 1.88
C THR A 61 10.81 -18.54 2.56
N ALA A 62 10.89 -18.01 3.78
CA ALA A 62 9.73 -17.50 4.52
C ALA A 62 9.06 -16.33 3.79
N TYR A 63 9.85 -15.36 3.31
CA TYR A 63 9.33 -14.20 2.56
C TYR A 63 8.71 -14.61 1.23
N VAL A 64 9.39 -15.46 0.47
CA VAL A 64 8.88 -15.94 -0.83
C VAL A 64 7.60 -16.76 -0.64
N MET A 65 7.50 -17.56 0.43
CA MET A 65 6.28 -18.29 0.74
C MET A 65 5.10 -17.35 1.01
N MET A 66 5.30 -16.25 1.74
CA MET A 66 4.24 -15.25 1.93
C MET A 66 3.90 -14.55 0.61
N ALA A 67 4.90 -14.20 -0.20
CA ALA A 67 4.69 -13.56 -1.49
C ALA A 67 3.85 -14.45 -2.43
N ILE A 68 4.13 -15.76 -2.48
CA ILE A 68 3.35 -16.72 -3.29
C ILE A 68 1.91 -16.81 -2.79
N ARG A 69 1.68 -16.85 -1.47
CA ARG A 69 0.33 -16.85 -0.90
C ARG A 69 -0.45 -15.60 -1.31
N ILE A 70 0.16 -14.42 -1.20
CA ILE A 70 -0.46 -13.15 -1.61
C ILE A 70 -0.69 -13.12 -3.13
N ALA A 71 0.28 -13.59 -3.93
CA ALA A 71 0.17 -13.63 -5.38
C ALA A 71 -0.99 -14.52 -5.84
N TRP A 72 -1.27 -15.62 -5.13
CA TRP A 72 -2.44 -16.46 -5.42
C TRP A 72 -3.74 -15.65 -5.35
N PHE A 73 -3.94 -14.82 -4.33
CA PHE A 73 -5.10 -13.92 -4.26
C PHE A 73 -5.08 -12.88 -5.38
N LYS A 74 -3.92 -12.27 -5.66
CA LYS A 74 -3.81 -11.30 -6.76
C LYS A 74 -4.27 -11.87 -8.11
N VAL A 75 -4.01 -13.14 -8.37
CA VAL A 75 -4.39 -13.81 -9.62
C VAL A 75 -5.82 -14.33 -9.58
N HIS A 76 -6.21 -15.05 -8.53
CA HIS A 76 -7.45 -15.83 -8.49
C HIS A 76 -8.61 -15.15 -7.78
N LEU A 77 -8.33 -14.22 -6.87
CA LEU A 77 -9.31 -13.46 -6.09
C LEU A 77 -8.90 -11.97 -5.99
N PRO A 78 -8.75 -11.30 -7.15
CA PRO A 78 -8.18 -9.96 -7.24
C PRO A 78 -8.90 -8.92 -6.38
N GLN A 79 -10.22 -8.97 -6.25
CA GLN A 79 -11.01 -8.04 -5.44
C GLN A 79 -10.55 -8.04 -3.98
N TYR A 80 -10.31 -9.22 -3.39
CA TYR A 80 -9.83 -9.32 -2.01
C TYR A 80 -8.37 -8.90 -1.87
N TYR A 81 -7.55 -9.18 -2.89
CA TYR A 81 -6.17 -8.68 -2.93
C TYR A 81 -6.12 -7.15 -2.92
N TYR A 82 -6.87 -6.50 -3.81
CA TYR A 82 -6.93 -5.04 -3.90
C TYR A 82 -7.52 -4.43 -2.63
N CYS A 83 -8.65 -4.97 -2.17
CA CYS A 83 -9.29 -4.58 -0.90
C CYS A 83 -8.27 -4.56 0.25
N MET A 84 -7.56 -5.67 0.48
CA MET A 84 -6.57 -5.75 1.56
C MET A 84 -5.36 -4.86 1.31
N PHE A 85 -4.85 -4.77 0.07
CA PHE A 85 -3.71 -3.92 -0.23
C PHE A 85 -4.03 -2.46 0.08
N PHE A 86 -5.14 -1.95 -0.43
CA PHE A 86 -5.56 -0.57 -0.18
C PHE A 86 -5.91 -0.33 1.29
N SER A 87 -6.37 -1.32 2.05
CA SER A 87 -6.64 -1.11 3.48
C SER A 87 -5.38 -1.02 4.36
N ILE A 88 -4.33 -1.80 4.06
CA ILE A 88 -3.23 -2.00 5.04
C ILE A 88 -1.83 -1.65 4.52
N ARG A 89 -1.66 -1.36 3.23
CA ARG A 89 -0.34 -1.12 2.62
C ARG A 89 -0.15 0.29 2.06
N CYS A 90 -1.22 1.05 1.90
CA CYS A 90 -1.16 2.39 1.34
C CYS A 90 -0.99 3.44 2.44
N ASP A 91 -0.02 4.34 2.25
CA ASP A 91 0.26 5.44 3.18
C ASP A 91 -0.54 6.72 2.86
N ALA A 92 -1.00 6.85 1.60
CA ALA A 92 -1.78 7.99 1.14
C ALA A 92 -2.69 7.62 -0.05
N TYR A 93 -3.79 8.36 -0.20
CA TYR A 93 -4.78 8.18 -1.27
C TYR A 93 -5.04 9.51 -1.99
N ASP A 94 -5.45 9.39 -3.24
CA ASP A 94 -6.14 10.42 -4.00
C ASP A 94 -7.47 9.81 -4.46
N ILE A 95 -8.41 9.68 -3.50
CA ILE A 95 -9.59 8.84 -3.70
C ILE A 95 -10.48 9.34 -4.83
N GLN A 96 -10.57 10.66 -5.02
CA GLN A 96 -11.33 11.27 -6.12
C GLN A 96 -10.75 10.85 -7.47
N THR A 97 -9.42 10.90 -7.63
CA THR A 97 -8.75 10.44 -8.85
C THR A 97 -8.97 8.94 -9.08
N MET A 98 -8.90 8.13 -8.02
CA MET A 98 -9.11 6.68 -8.10
C MET A 98 -10.53 6.35 -8.57
N ILE A 99 -11.55 7.03 -8.06
CA ILE A 99 -12.97 6.87 -8.46
C ILE A 99 -13.20 7.25 -9.93
N GLN A 100 -12.54 8.29 -10.42
CA GLN A 100 -12.66 8.74 -11.81
C GLN A 100 -12.08 7.75 -12.85
N GLY A 101 -11.27 6.78 -12.40
CA GLY A 101 -10.79 5.68 -13.22
C GLY A 101 -9.55 6.01 -14.07
N GLU A 102 -9.29 5.15 -15.06
CA GLU A 102 -7.99 5.04 -15.75
C GLU A 102 -7.40 6.37 -16.22
N GLN A 103 -8.18 7.19 -16.96
CA GLN A 103 -7.64 8.42 -17.54
C GLN A 103 -7.23 9.42 -16.47
N ALA A 104 -8.01 9.55 -15.39
CA ALA A 104 -7.68 10.44 -14.29
C ALA A 104 -6.43 9.96 -13.55
N ILE A 105 -6.35 8.65 -13.27
CA ILE A 105 -5.19 8.02 -12.64
C ILE A 105 -3.92 8.29 -13.45
N ARG A 106 -3.94 8.02 -14.77
CA ARG A 106 -2.80 8.28 -15.65
C ARG A 106 -2.38 9.75 -15.66
N ARG A 107 -3.34 10.68 -15.74
CA ARG A 107 -3.06 12.12 -15.70
C ARG A 107 -2.36 12.52 -14.41
N ARG A 108 -2.87 12.05 -13.26
CA ARG A 108 -2.30 12.37 -11.95
C ARG A 108 -0.89 11.78 -11.77
N MET A 109 -0.68 10.54 -12.23
CA MET A 109 0.65 9.92 -12.22
C MET A 109 1.65 10.68 -13.11
N ASN A 110 1.24 11.04 -14.33
CA ASN A 110 2.08 11.79 -15.26
C ASN A 110 2.46 13.16 -14.69
N ASP A 111 1.52 13.89 -14.08
CA ASP A 111 1.81 15.16 -13.41
C ASP A 111 2.90 15.00 -12.32
N ILE A 112 2.80 13.98 -11.47
CA ILE A 112 3.79 13.74 -10.42
C ILE A 112 5.16 13.37 -11.02
N ASP A 113 5.19 12.50 -12.04
CA ASP A 113 6.44 12.08 -12.71
C ASP A 113 7.11 13.23 -13.47
N GLU A 114 6.33 14.05 -14.19
CA GLU A 114 6.83 15.25 -14.86
C GLU A 114 7.45 16.23 -13.86
N ARG A 115 6.75 16.49 -12.74
CA ARG A 115 7.29 17.34 -11.66
C ARG A 115 8.57 16.77 -11.04
N LEU A 116 8.70 15.45 -10.92
CA LEU A 116 9.91 14.79 -10.40
C LEU A 116 11.12 14.87 -11.34
N ARG A 117 10.88 14.86 -12.66
CA ARG A 117 11.93 14.93 -13.69
C ARG A 117 12.45 16.33 -13.93
N ASN A 118 11.64 17.36 -13.66
CA ASN A 118 12.04 18.75 -13.80
C ASN A 118 12.77 19.25 -12.54
N ASN A 119 14.01 19.71 -12.70
CA ASN A 119 14.85 20.19 -11.60
C ASN A 119 14.26 21.36 -10.80
N GLU A 120 13.41 22.18 -11.40
CA GLU A 120 12.78 23.33 -10.76
C GLU A 120 11.63 22.90 -9.85
N THR A 121 10.74 22.03 -10.34
CA THR A 121 9.54 21.59 -9.62
C THR A 121 9.75 20.35 -8.75
N LYS A 122 10.90 19.66 -8.89
CA LYS A 122 11.19 18.42 -8.14
C LYS A 122 11.14 18.61 -6.63
N ARG A 123 11.46 19.81 -6.14
CA ARG A 123 11.41 20.14 -4.71
C ARG A 123 9.98 20.29 -4.18
N ASP A 124 9.01 20.54 -5.06
CA ASP A 124 7.60 20.69 -4.72
C ASP A 124 6.87 19.35 -4.63
N VAL A 125 7.49 18.26 -5.09
CA VAL A 125 6.94 16.90 -4.97
C VAL A 125 7.13 16.42 -3.54
N SER A 126 6.04 16.43 -2.79
CA SER A 126 6.03 16.05 -1.39
C SER A 126 6.23 14.54 -1.20
N LYS A 127 6.49 14.11 0.05
CA LYS A 127 6.46 12.68 0.40
C LYS A 127 5.08 12.08 0.08
N LYS A 128 4.01 12.80 0.42
CA LYS A 128 2.63 12.40 0.16
C LYS A 128 2.36 12.20 -1.33
N ASP A 129 2.89 13.04 -2.21
CA ASP A 129 2.75 12.84 -3.67
C ASP A 129 3.40 11.52 -4.12
N LYS A 130 4.56 11.16 -3.58
CA LYS A 130 5.22 9.88 -3.91
C LYS A 130 4.42 8.69 -3.37
N ASP A 131 3.87 8.81 -2.16
CA ASP A 131 3.03 7.78 -1.55
C ASP A 131 1.72 7.60 -2.35
N ILE A 132 1.11 8.71 -2.81
CA ILE A 132 -0.03 8.69 -3.74
C ILE A 132 0.35 8.03 -5.06
N TYR A 133 1.49 8.37 -5.65
CA TYR A 133 1.94 7.76 -6.91
C TYR A 133 2.03 6.23 -6.79
N ASN A 134 2.63 5.72 -5.71
CA ASN A 134 2.74 4.28 -5.45
C ASN A 134 1.35 3.61 -5.30
N THR A 135 0.42 4.27 -4.61
CA THR A 135 -0.98 3.80 -4.52
C THR A 135 -1.65 3.78 -5.90
N LEU A 136 -1.44 4.83 -6.70
CA LEU A 136 -2.03 4.97 -8.04
C LEU A 136 -1.50 3.94 -9.04
N GLU A 137 -0.26 3.47 -8.90
CA GLU A 137 0.26 2.36 -9.72
C GLU A 137 -0.62 1.11 -9.58
N LEU A 138 -1.01 0.76 -8.35
CA LEU A 138 -1.88 -0.39 -8.14
C LEU A 138 -3.34 -0.10 -8.50
N ALA A 139 -3.81 1.14 -8.26
CA ALA A 139 -5.14 1.56 -8.69
C ALA A 139 -5.28 1.47 -10.23
N LEU A 140 -4.25 1.87 -10.97
CA LEU A 140 -4.19 1.75 -12.42
C LEU A 140 -4.25 0.28 -12.87
N GLU A 141 -3.47 -0.59 -12.23
CA GLU A 141 -3.53 -2.04 -12.50
C GLU A 141 -4.93 -2.60 -12.26
N MET A 142 -5.57 -2.22 -11.14
CA MET A 142 -6.92 -2.66 -10.77
C MET A 142 -7.95 -2.27 -11.84
N VAL A 143 -7.97 -1.00 -12.28
CA VAL A 143 -8.91 -0.54 -13.32
C VAL A 143 -8.66 -1.18 -14.68
N LEU A 144 -7.39 -1.42 -15.04
CA LEU A 144 -7.03 -2.13 -16.28
C LEU A 144 -7.44 -3.60 -16.27
N ARG A 145 -7.60 -4.19 -15.08
CA ARG A 145 -8.13 -5.56 -14.90
C ARG A 145 -9.65 -5.61 -14.79
N GLY A 146 -10.35 -4.48 -14.97
CA GLY A 146 -11.81 -4.40 -14.94
C GLY A 146 -12.40 -4.35 -13.54
N TYR A 147 -11.63 -3.90 -12.54
CA TYR A 147 -12.10 -3.63 -11.18
C TYR A 147 -12.11 -2.13 -10.91
N PHE A 148 -13.09 -1.61 -10.19
CA PHE A 148 -13.27 -0.15 -10.04
C PHE A 148 -13.55 0.26 -8.60
N PHE A 149 -13.39 1.54 -8.31
CA PHE A 149 -13.79 2.12 -7.03
C PHE A 149 -15.20 2.67 -7.13
N ARG A 150 -16.05 2.35 -6.15
CA ARG A 150 -17.27 3.13 -5.89
C ARG A 150 -16.90 4.46 -5.27
N ASN A 151 -17.86 5.36 -5.28
CA ASN A 151 -17.79 6.52 -4.41
C ASN A 151 -17.89 6.11 -2.93
N ILE A 152 -17.55 7.04 -2.05
CA ILE A 152 -17.82 6.90 -0.62
C ILE A 152 -19.34 6.82 -0.42
N ASP A 153 -19.77 5.92 0.46
CA ASP A 153 -21.19 5.69 0.75
C ASP A 153 -21.42 5.80 2.26
N LEU A 154 -22.28 6.73 2.69
CA LEU A 154 -22.56 6.97 4.10
C LEU A 154 -23.04 5.71 4.84
N ASN A 155 -23.79 4.84 4.16
CA ASN A 155 -24.40 3.66 4.75
C ASN A 155 -23.50 2.42 4.65
N ARG A 156 -22.57 2.39 3.69
CA ARG A 156 -21.78 1.19 3.38
C ARG A 156 -20.29 1.32 3.65
N SER A 157 -19.67 2.48 3.39
CA SER A 157 -18.23 2.69 3.63
C SER A 157 -17.86 2.34 5.07
N ALA A 158 -16.74 1.64 5.25
CA ALA A 158 -16.19 1.39 6.57
C ALA A 158 -15.35 2.58 7.05
N SER A 159 -14.87 2.51 8.29
CA SER A 159 -14.04 3.56 8.88
C SER A 159 -12.66 3.62 8.21
N ASN A 160 -11.95 2.50 8.21
CA ASN A 160 -10.54 2.38 7.83
C ASN A 160 -10.22 1.32 6.76
N GLU A 161 -11.19 0.48 6.39
CA GLU A 161 -10.98 -0.61 5.45
C GLU A 161 -11.77 -0.40 4.14
N PHE A 162 -11.11 -0.63 3.01
CA PHE A 162 -11.83 -0.90 1.77
C PHE A 162 -12.64 -2.18 1.96
N ILE A 163 -13.83 -2.22 1.35
CA ILE A 163 -14.66 -3.42 1.33
C ILE A 163 -15.04 -3.76 -0.11
N VAL A 164 -15.25 -5.04 -0.39
CA VAL A 164 -15.84 -5.47 -1.67
C VAL A 164 -17.31 -5.07 -1.67
N ASP A 165 -17.77 -4.48 -2.77
CA ASP A 165 -19.18 -4.14 -2.97
C ASP A 165 -20.02 -5.43 -3.01
N PRO A 166 -20.94 -5.67 -2.06
CA PRO A 166 -21.80 -6.86 -2.06
C PRO A 166 -22.71 -7.01 -3.29
N ASP A 167 -22.99 -5.92 -4.01
CA ASP A 167 -23.84 -5.96 -5.20
C ASP A 167 -23.03 -6.29 -6.46
N ASN A 168 -21.71 -6.04 -6.45
CA ASN A 168 -20.83 -6.30 -7.58
C ASN A 168 -19.37 -6.45 -7.13
N ASP A 169 -18.83 -7.67 -7.21
CA ASP A 169 -17.48 -7.99 -6.75
C ASP A 169 -16.35 -7.40 -7.60
N HIS A 170 -16.68 -6.74 -8.72
CA HIS A 170 -15.73 -5.90 -9.48
C HIS A 170 -15.54 -4.51 -8.86
N TYR A 171 -16.30 -4.15 -7.83
CA TYR A 171 -16.25 -2.84 -7.23
C TYR A 171 -15.75 -2.89 -5.78
N LEU A 172 -14.91 -1.92 -5.41
CA LEU A 172 -14.49 -1.70 -4.03
C LEU A 172 -15.10 -0.40 -3.51
N ILE A 173 -15.62 -0.43 -2.29
CA ILE A 173 -16.12 0.75 -1.59
C ILE A 173 -15.00 1.28 -0.70
N PRO A 174 -14.55 2.53 -0.91
CA PRO A 174 -13.51 3.12 -0.09
C PRO A 174 -13.98 3.44 1.34
N PRO A 175 -13.06 3.41 2.32
CA PRO A 175 -13.34 3.85 3.68
C PRO A 175 -13.36 5.37 3.78
N PHE A 176 -13.97 5.90 4.84
CA PHE A 176 -13.96 7.34 5.10
C PHE A 176 -12.54 7.91 5.27
N THR A 177 -11.62 7.14 5.87
CA THR A 177 -10.20 7.53 6.03
C THR A 177 -9.42 7.69 4.73
N SER A 178 -9.96 7.24 3.59
CA SER A 178 -9.36 7.53 2.28
C SER A 178 -9.58 8.98 1.82
N ILE A 179 -10.47 9.72 2.49
CA ILE A 179 -10.71 11.14 2.26
C ILE A 179 -9.60 11.94 2.95
N ASP A 180 -8.98 12.85 2.20
CA ASP A 180 -7.91 13.67 2.74
C ASP A 180 -8.36 14.52 3.93
N GLY A 181 -7.60 14.46 5.02
CA GLY A 181 -7.90 15.15 6.27
C GLY A 181 -8.97 14.48 7.15
N LEU A 182 -9.56 13.35 6.73
CA LEU A 182 -10.52 12.59 7.54
C LEU A 182 -9.80 11.44 8.27
N GLY A 183 -9.51 11.65 9.56
CA GLY A 183 -8.86 10.63 10.40
C GLY A 183 -9.81 9.55 10.93
N GLU A 184 -9.25 8.42 11.37
CA GLU A 184 -9.99 7.24 11.86
C GLU A 184 -11.01 7.57 12.96
N ASN A 185 -10.65 8.40 13.95
CA ASN A 185 -11.59 8.81 14.99
C ASN A 185 -12.84 9.51 14.43
N VAL A 186 -12.70 10.33 13.39
CA VAL A 186 -13.84 11.02 12.76
C VAL A 186 -14.65 10.01 11.96
N ALA A 187 -13.99 9.14 11.21
CA ALA A 187 -14.62 8.06 10.45
C ALA A 187 -15.48 7.14 11.35
N ASP A 188 -14.96 6.78 12.52
CA ASP A 188 -15.67 5.97 13.51
C ASP A 188 -16.95 6.66 14.00
N THR A 189 -16.95 7.99 14.19
CA THR A 189 -18.17 8.71 14.57
C THR A 189 -19.26 8.62 13.52
N VAL A 190 -18.91 8.60 12.23
CA VAL A 190 -19.88 8.44 11.13
C VAL A 190 -20.47 7.02 11.15
N VAL A 191 -19.60 6.01 11.27
CA VAL A 191 -20.00 4.60 11.31
C VAL A 191 -20.84 4.28 12.55
N GLU A 192 -20.54 4.91 13.69
CA GLU A 192 -21.34 4.75 14.90
C GLU A 192 -22.67 5.49 14.80
N ALA A 193 -22.66 6.76 14.37
CA ALA A 193 -23.86 7.57 14.25
C ALA A 193 -24.90 6.88 13.35
N ARG A 194 -24.51 6.30 12.20
CA ARG A 194 -25.46 5.64 11.28
C ARG A 194 -26.17 4.41 11.88
N LYS A 195 -25.62 3.77 12.93
CA LYS A 195 -26.28 2.65 13.63
C LYS A 195 -27.52 3.12 14.40
N HIS A 196 -27.55 4.39 14.80
CA HIS A 196 -28.65 5.01 15.52
C HIS A 196 -29.74 5.59 14.59
N GLY A 197 -29.68 5.26 13.29
CA GLY A 197 -30.65 5.67 12.29
C GLY A 197 -30.00 6.40 11.12
N ALA A 198 -30.72 6.49 9.99
CA ALA A 198 -30.26 7.22 8.81
C ALA A 198 -30.02 8.71 9.11
N PHE A 199 -29.14 9.35 8.34
CA PHE A 199 -28.95 10.80 8.38
C PHE A 199 -30.09 11.47 7.63
N LEU A 200 -30.70 12.49 8.25
CA LEU A 200 -31.87 13.17 7.69
C LEU A 200 -31.51 14.37 6.80
N SER A 201 -30.40 15.03 7.12
CA SER A 201 -29.90 16.23 6.46
C SER A 201 -28.39 16.34 6.66
N LYS A 202 -27.76 17.27 5.94
CA LYS A 202 -26.35 17.61 6.12
C LYS A 202 -26.10 18.18 7.52
N GLU A 203 -27.02 18.98 8.04
CA GLU A 203 -27.02 19.46 9.43
C GLU A 203 -27.07 18.30 10.44
N ASP A 204 -27.96 17.32 10.24
CA ASP A 204 -28.05 16.16 11.13
C ASP A 204 -26.77 15.32 11.13
N LEU A 205 -26.18 15.10 9.94
CA LEU A 205 -24.89 14.43 9.79
C LEU A 205 -23.79 15.18 10.55
N GLN A 206 -23.68 16.49 10.36
CA GLN A 206 -22.66 17.30 11.00
C GLN A 206 -22.85 17.38 12.52
N ARG A 207 -24.10 17.40 13.00
CA ARG A 207 -24.41 17.42 14.44
C ARG A 207 -24.10 16.09 15.13
N ARG A 208 -24.36 14.96 14.46
CA ARG A 208 -24.20 13.61 15.04
C ARG A 208 -22.77 13.05 14.92
N THR A 209 -21.92 13.69 14.13
CA THR A 209 -20.57 13.21 13.85
C THR A 209 -19.54 14.30 14.13
N SER A 210 -18.26 13.96 14.12
CA SER A 210 -17.17 14.93 14.27
C SER A 210 -16.69 15.49 12.92
N LEU A 211 -17.52 15.46 11.88
CA LEU A 211 -17.19 16.01 10.57
C LEU A 211 -17.10 17.54 10.65
N SER A 212 -15.95 18.08 10.25
CA SER A 212 -15.79 19.53 10.12
C SER A 212 -16.55 20.06 8.90
N GLY A 213 -16.86 21.36 8.89
CA GLY A 213 -17.50 21.98 7.72
C GLY A 213 -16.69 21.83 6.42
N THR A 214 -15.35 21.75 6.52
CA THR A 214 -14.48 21.45 5.37
C THR A 214 -14.70 20.03 4.85
N LEU A 215 -14.80 19.04 5.75
CA LEU A 215 -15.05 17.65 5.36
C LEU A 215 -16.45 17.45 4.78
N ILE A 216 -17.46 18.16 5.30
CA ILE A 216 -18.81 18.17 4.72
C ILE A 216 -18.78 18.69 3.28
N LYS A 217 -18.08 19.81 3.02
CA LYS A 217 -17.91 20.35 1.65
C LYS A 217 -17.15 19.38 0.75
N THR A 218 -16.15 18.67 1.27
CA THR A 218 -15.45 17.63 0.49
C THR A 218 -16.40 16.50 0.10
N LEU A 219 -17.17 15.96 1.05
CA LEU A 219 -18.18 14.92 0.80
C LEU A 219 -19.24 15.38 -0.21
N GLU A 220 -19.69 16.63 -0.10
CA GLU A 220 -20.63 17.25 -1.03
C GLU A 220 -20.03 17.38 -2.44
N SER A 221 -18.80 17.87 -2.57
CA SER A 221 -18.10 17.99 -3.86
C SER A 221 -17.87 16.64 -4.54
N MET A 222 -17.81 15.57 -3.75
CA MET A 222 -17.72 14.20 -4.23
C MET A 222 -19.10 13.60 -4.57
N GLY A 223 -20.21 14.30 -4.31
CA GLY A 223 -21.56 13.79 -4.52
C GLY A 223 -22.03 12.77 -3.48
N VAL A 224 -21.32 12.63 -2.35
CA VAL A 224 -21.64 11.64 -1.29
C VAL A 224 -22.92 12.02 -0.53
N LEU A 225 -23.21 13.32 -0.46
CA LEU A 225 -24.37 13.87 0.25
C LEU A 225 -25.57 14.12 -0.67
N GLU A 226 -25.55 13.60 -1.91
CA GLU A 226 -26.69 13.70 -2.82
C GLU A 226 -27.94 13.07 -2.21
N GLY A 227 -29.06 13.79 -2.30
CA GLY A 227 -30.34 13.38 -1.71
C GLY A 227 -30.57 13.83 -0.27
N LEU A 228 -29.54 14.34 0.44
CA LEU A 228 -29.73 14.98 1.74
C LEU A 228 -30.08 16.47 1.57
N GLN A 229 -31.10 16.91 2.30
CA GLN A 229 -31.42 18.33 2.45
C GLN A 229 -30.36 19.02 3.31
N ASP A 230 -30.24 20.34 3.21
CA ASP A 230 -29.28 21.10 4.02
C ASP A 230 -29.64 21.05 5.52
N GLU A 231 -30.91 21.30 5.85
CA GLU A 231 -31.43 21.38 7.22
C GLU A 231 -32.72 20.55 7.39
N ASN A 232 -33.02 20.17 8.63
CA ASN A 232 -34.29 19.51 8.95
C ASN A 232 -35.43 20.54 9.03
N GLN A 233 -36.45 20.42 8.19
CA GLN A 233 -37.61 21.32 8.24
C GLN A 233 -38.54 21.06 9.44
N MET A 234 -38.42 19.90 10.11
CA MET A 234 -39.17 19.57 11.32
C MET A 234 -38.30 18.78 12.30
N SER A 235 -38.40 19.12 13.59
CA SER A 235 -37.85 18.34 14.70
C SER A 235 -39.00 17.83 15.57
N LEU A 236 -39.02 16.55 15.90
CA LEU A 236 -40.13 15.91 16.63
C LEU A 236 -40.02 16.06 18.15
N PHE A 237 -38.81 16.24 18.68
CA PHE A 237 -38.53 16.40 20.10
C PHE A 237 -37.37 17.39 20.23
N GLY A 238 -37.70 18.68 20.29
CA GLY A 238 -36.75 19.75 20.62
C GLY A 238 -36.37 19.72 22.10
#